data_AF-A0A7X1L3U5-F1
#
_entry.id   AF-A0A7X1L3U5-F1
#
_cell.length_a   1.000
_cell.length_b   1.000
_cell.length_c   1.000
_cell.angle_alpha   90.00
_cell.angle_beta   90.00
_cell.angle_gamma   90.00
#
_symmetry.space_group_name_H-M   'P 1'
#
loop_
_entity.id
_entity.type
_entity.pdbx_description
1 polymer ?
#
loop_
_entity_poly.entity_id
_entity_poly.type
_entity_poly.pdbx_seq_one_letter_code
_entity_poly.pdbx_strand_id
1 'polypeptide(L)'
;MKNYIAVIVTIAFFICPSICLPSYLIELKNGSTFITNHYWKKGMQIKFYFRGGVVGISRNLIRKIEKTDLVYEEKTVSSQKKPETASVKTEPEVGAKIKTEGEAADTAKKKDDLFMKEFNSLEKKFKNIRVMTTPELYNFAKELTSFRDNVQKNRLSHVYVNQIYAIYSMGDEIESAIKRRN
;
A
#
# COMPACT_ATOMS: atom_id res chain seq x y z
N MET A 1 -23.90 20.94 -38.05
CA MET A 1 -22.55 20.33 -37.94
C MET A 1 -21.82 20.64 -36.62
N LYS A 2 -22.19 21.69 -35.86
CA LYS A 2 -21.51 22.08 -34.61
C LYS A 2 -21.78 21.15 -33.41
N ASN A 3 -22.91 20.45 -33.42
CA ASN A 3 -23.35 19.61 -32.29
C ASN A 3 -22.72 18.20 -32.28
N TYR A 4 -22.22 17.73 -33.43
CA TYR A 4 -21.56 16.42 -33.52
C TYR A 4 -20.12 16.44 -32.98
N ILE A 5 -19.43 17.59 -33.09
CA ILE A 5 -18.08 17.76 -32.55
C ILE A 5 -18.09 17.62 -31.02
N ALA A 6 -19.10 18.21 -30.36
CA ALA A 6 -19.27 18.08 -28.91
C ALA A 6 -19.54 16.63 -28.47
N VAL A 7 -20.30 15.86 -29.26
CA VAL A 7 -20.59 14.45 -28.97
C VAL A 7 -19.33 13.58 -29.14
N ILE A 8 -18.54 13.82 -30.19
CA ILE A 8 -17.31 13.05 -30.45
C ILE A 8 -16.25 13.32 -29.36
N VAL A 9 -16.12 14.57 -28.89
CA VAL A 9 -15.22 14.92 -27.78
C VAL A 9 -15.67 14.29 -26.47
N THR A 10 -16.98 14.25 -26.20
CA THR A 10 -17.53 13.60 -24.99
C THR A 10 -17.32 12.09 -25.00
N ILE A 11 -17.47 11.43 -26.16
CA ILE A 11 -17.22 9.99 -26.30
C ILE A 11 -15.72 9.68 -26.16
N ALA A 12 -14.84 10.49 -26.74
CA ALA A 12 -13.39 10.31 -26.62
C ALA A 12 -12.89 10.44 -25.18
N PHE A 13 -13.54 11.26 -24.35
CA PHE A 13 -13.20 11.40 -22.92
C PHE A 13 -13.58 10.15 -22.09
N PHE A 14 -14.56 9.36 -22.54
CA PHE A 14 -15.00 8.12 -21.88
C PHE A 14 -14.13 6.90 -22.19
N ILE A 15 -13.28 6.97 -23.23
CA ILE A 15 -12.34 5.90 -23.61
C ILE A 15 -10.93 6.23 -23.09
N CYS A 16 -10.82 7.08 -22.06
CA CYS A 16 -9.53 7.33 -21.44
C CYS A 16 -8.99 5.99 -20.91
N PRO A 17 -7.90 5.44 -21.49
CA PRO A 17 -7.34 4.20 -21.00
C PRO A 17 -6.86 4.52 -19.59
N SER A 18 -7.41 3.82 -18.61
CA SER A 18 -6.89 3.80 -17.25
C SER A 18 -5.39 3.57 -17.36
N ILE A 19 -4.61 4.63 -17.14
CA ILE A 19 -3.15 4.56 -17.11
C ILE A 19 -2.85 3.71 -15.89
N CYS A 20 -2.79 2.41 -16.10
CA CYS A 20 -2.45 1.44 -15.07
C CYS A 20 -1.03 1.80 -14.64
N LEU A 21 -0.87 2.18 -13.39
CA LEU A 21 0.44 2.52 -12.84
C LEU A 21 1.35 1.29 -13.04
N PRO A 22 2.49 1.43 -13.75
CA PRO A 22 3.34 0.29 -14.01
C PRO A 22 3.88 -0.27 -12.70
N SER A 23 3.70 -1.56 -12.47
CA SER A 23 4.34 -2.26 -11.37
C SER A 23 5.80 -2.55 -11.72
N TYR A 24 6.63 -2.76 -10.70
CA TYR A 24 8.05 -3.05 -10.81
C TYR A 24 8.34 -4.40 -10.17
N LEU A 25 9.03 -5.26 -10.90
CA LEU A 25 9.59 -6.50 -10.38
C LEU A 25 11.03 -6.26 -9.97
N ILE A 26 11.29 -6.31 -8.66
CA ILE A 26 12.63 -6.24 -8.07
C ILE A 26 13.10 -7.67 -7.86
N GLU A 27 14.17 -8.05 -8.53
CA GLU A 27 14.79 -9.35 -8.39
C GLU A 27 16.12 -9.24 -7.66
N LEU A 28 16.33 -10.12 -6.68
CA LEU A 28 17.54 -10.22 -5.90
C LEU A 28 18.48 -11.29 -6.45
N LYS A 29 19.78 -11.17 -6.11
CA LYS A 29 20.81 -12.14 -6.52
C LYS A 29 20.57 -13.55 -5.99
N ASN A 30 19.86 -13.69 -4.87
CA ASN A 30 19.47 -14.99 -4.30
C ASN A 30 18.22 -15.61 -4.97
N GLY A 31 17.67 -14.98 -6.01
CA GLY A 31 16.48 -15.43 -6.73
C GLY A 31 15.14 -15.03 -6.11
N SER A 32 15.14 -14.28 -4.99
CA SER A 32 13.90 -13.72 -4.44
C SER A 32 13.39 -12.56 -5.29
N THR A 33 12.08 -12.46 -5.46
CA THR A 33 11.43 -11.42 -6.27
C THR A 33 10.37 -10.66 -5.47
N PHE A 34 10.27 -9.36 -5.70
CA PHE A 34 9.26 -8.49 -5.10
C PHE A 34 8.55 -7.71 -6.20
N ILE A 35 7.22 -7.65 -6.15
CA ILE A 35 6.43 -6.77 -7.00
C ILE A 35 6.07 -5.53 -6.18
N THR A 36 6.22 -4.35 -6.75
CA THR A 36 5.88 -3.09 -6.08
C THR A 36 5.45 -2.04 -7.10
N ASN A 37 4.51 -1.17 -6.75
CA ASN A 37 4.08 -0.09 -7.67
C ASN A 37 5.07 1.07 -7.69
N HIS A 38 5.91 1.19 -6.66
CA HIS A 38 6.84 2.30 -6.55
C HIS A 38 8.10 1.91 -5.76
N TYR A 39 9.24 2.39 -6.24
CA TYR A 39 10.51 2.30 -5.52
C TYR A 39 11.29 3.61 -5.66
N TRP A 40 12.14 3.88 -4.67
CA TRP A 40 13.01 5.06 -4.67
C TRP A 40 14.39 4.72 -4.10
N LYS A 41 15.38 5.54 -4.43
CA LYS A 41 16.76 5.37 -3.95
C LYS A 41 16.95 6.22 -2.70
N LYS A 42 17.50 5.62 -1.63
CA LYS A 42 17.91 6.34 -0.41
C LYS A 42 19.30 5.84 0.02
N GLY A 43 20.33 6.67 -0.20
CA GLY A 43 21.72 6.26 0.02
C GLY A 43 22.07 4.99 -0.77
N MET A 44 22.75 4.01 -0.16
CA MET A 44 23.07 2.73 -0.81
C MET A 44 21.90 1.73 -0.91
N GLN A 45 20.68 2.12 -0.52
CA GLN A 45 19.52 1.24 -0.51
C GLN A 45 18.48 1.67 -1.55
N ILE A 46 17.74 0.69 -2.05
CA ILE A 46 16.46 0.89 -2.71
C ILE A 46 15.36 0.61 -1.70
N LYS A 47 14.43 1.55 -1.61
CA LYS A 47 13.25 1.44 -0.78
C LYS A 47 12.02 1.24 -1.64
N PHE A 48 11.09 0.43 -1.19
CA PHE A 48 9.84 0.18 -1.88
C PHE A 48 8.75 -0.24 -0.90
N TYR A 49 7.50 -0.14 -1.35
CA TYR A 49 6.36 -0.58 -0.56
C TYR A 49 6.15 -2.09 -0.70
N PHE A 50 6.05 -2.79 0.43
CA PHE A 50 5.75 -4.21 0.47
C PHE A 50 4.89 -4.53 1.71
N ARG A 51 3.77 -5.22 1.51
CA ARG A 51 2.80 -5.61 2.56
C ARG A 51 2.41 -4.45 3.51
N GLY A 52 2.21 -3.26 2.96
CA GLY A 52 1.81 -2.07 3.72
C GLY A 52 2.94 -1.34 4.48
N GLY A 53 4.18 -1.84 4.42
CA GLY A 53 5.37 -1.20 4.99
C GLY A 53 6.37 -0.76 3.93
N VAL A 54 7.47 -0.14 4.39
CA VAL A 54 8.61 0.24 3.55
C VAL A 54 9.77 -0.71 3.80
N VAL A 55 10.17 -1.45 2.77
CA VAL A 55 11.34 -2.33 2.82
C VAL A 55 12.52 -1.62 2.17
N GLY A 56 13.68 -1.64 2.83
CA GLY A 56 14.94 -1.14 2.29
C GLY A 56 15.90 -2.29 2.00
N ILE A 57 16.32 -2.43 0.74
CA ILE A 57 17.28 -3.44 0.30
C ILE A 57 18.54 -2.77 -0.24
N SER A 58 19.71 -3.29 0.14
CA SER A 58 20.99 -2.82 -0.41
C SER A 58 21.07 -3.08 -1.91
N ARG A 59 21.50 -2.07 -2.68
CA ARG A 59 21.66 -2.19 -4.15
C ARG A 59 22.56 -3.36 -4.57
N ASN A 60 23.53 -3.71 -3.74
CA ASN A 60 24.48 -4.79 -4.02
C ASN A 60 23.82 -6.18 -4.05
N LEU A 61 22.65 -6.32 -3.44
CA LEU A 61 21.87 -7.55 -3.39
C LEU A 61 20.86 -7.64 -4.54
N ILE A 62 20.63 -6.54 -5.26
CA ILE A 62 19.66 -6.46 -6.35
C ILE A 62 20.34 -6.96 -7.63
N ARG A 63 19.68 -7.89 -8.31
CA ARG A 63 20.09 -8.40 -9.61
C ARG A 63 19.56 -7.51 -10.74
N LYS A 64 18.25 -7.23 -10.73
CA LYS A 64 17.59 -6.38 -11.73
C LYS A 64 16.28 -5.80 -11.21
N ILE A 65 15.83 -4.71 -11.84
CA ILE A 65 14.51 -4.12 -11.62
C ILE A 65 13.89 -3.91 -13.00
N GLU A 66 12.73 -4.51 -13.24
CA GLU A 66 12.02 -4.44 -14.52
C GLU A 66 10.61 -3.90 -14.32
N LYS A 67 10.11 -3.15 -15.31
CA LYS A 67 8.69 -2.81 -15.36
C LYS A 67 7.90 -4.06 -15.71
N THR A 68 6.79 -4.26 -15.03
CA THR A 68 5.92 -5.41 -15.24
C THR A 68 4.47 -4.96 -15.21
N ASP A 69 3.66 -5.58 -16.06
CA ASP A 69 2.21 -5.42 -16.05
C ASP A 69 1.55 -6.35 -15.02
N LEU A 70 2.35 -7.14 -14.29
CA LEU A 70 1.88 -7.95 -13.18
C LEU A 70 1.40 -7.04 -12.06
N VAL A 71 0.10 -7.10 -11.80
CA VAL A 71 -0.52 -6.46 -10.63
C VAL A 71 0.11 -7.07 -9.38
N TYR A 72 0.41 -6.22 -8.39
CA TYR A 72 0.82 -6.69 -7.06
C TYR A 72 -0.29 -7.59 -6.49
N GLU A 73 -0.10 -8.90 -6.60
CA GLU A 73 -0.87 -9.88 -5.87
C GLU A 73 -0.13 -10.20 -4.58
N GLU A 74 -0.80 -10.03 -3.44
CA GLU A 74 -0.33 -10.55 -2.17
C GLU A 74 -0.44 -12.08 -2.20
N LYS A 75 0.47 -12.74 -2.93
CA LYS A 75 0.70 -14.17 -2.75
C LYS A 75 1.35 -14.32 -1.39
N THR A 76 0.69 -15.07 -0.53
CA THR A 76 1.22 -15.61 0.71
C THR A 76 2.40 -16.53 0.36
N VAL A 77 3.57 -15.94 0.12
CA VAL A 77 4.81 -16.70 0.04
C VAL A 77 5.10 -17.14 1.46
N SER A 78 4.63 -18.34 1.78
CA SER A 78 5.12 -19.17 2.87
C SER A 78 6.64 -19.13 2.80
N SER A 79 7.24 -18.47 3.78
CA SER A 79 8.68 -18.53 4.02
C SER A 79 9.02 -19.96 4.43
N GLN A 80 9.27 -20.84 3.47
CA GLN A 80 10.14 -21.98 3.72
C GLN A 80 10.73 -22.53 2.43
N LYS A 81 11.98 -22.13 2.15
CA LYS A 81 12.93 -23.05 1.51
C LYS A 81 14.34 -22.77 2.00
N LYS A 82 14.77 -23.55 2.99
CA LYS A 82 16.15 -24.02 3.16
C LYS A 82 16.09 -25.56 3.05
N PRO A 83 17.05 -26.22 2.36
CA PRO A 83 16.85 -27.56 1.79
C PRO A 83 17.15 -28.72 2.77
N GLU A 84 16.62 -29.90 2.39
CA GLU A 84 16.88 -31.29 2.85
C GLU A 84 16.45 -31.63 4.29
N THR A 85 15.62 -32.65 4.55
CA THR A 85 15.79 -34.06 4.15
C THR A 85 14.44 -34.80 4.13
N ALA A 86 14.35 -35.85 3.31
CA ALA A 86 13.20 -36.71 3.02
C ALA A 86 12.47 -37.33 4.23
N SER A 87 11.15 -37.54 4.12
CA SER A 87 10.53 -38.87 3.87
C SER A 87 9.03 -38.92 4.25
N VAL A 88 8.21 -39.34 3.27
CA VAL A 88 6.99 -40.17 3.36
C VAL A 88 5.69 -39.58 3.95
N LYS A 89 4.77 -39.26 3.01
CA LYS A 89 3.42 -39.84 2.80
C LYS A 89 2.54 -40.03 4.06
N THR A 90 1.35 -39.40 4.06
CA THR A 90 0.01 -40.06 4.07
C THR A 90 -1.07 -38.97 4.18
N GLU A 91 -1.89 -38.85 3.13
CA GLU A 91 -3.30 -38.40 3.16
C GLU A 91 -4.12 -39.70 3.40
N PRO A 92 -5.24 -39.73 4.17
CA PRO A 92 -6.43 -38.99 3.76
C PRO A 92 -7.41 -38.44 4.84
N GLU A 93 -8.12 -37.41 4.37
CA GLU A 93 -9.56 -37.13 4.49
C GLU A 93 -10.27 -36.69 5.78
N VAL A 94 -11.07 -35.62 5.55
CA VAL A 94 -12.43 -35.32 6.04
C VAL A 94 -12.58 -34.64 7.40
N GLY A 95 -13.13 -33.42 7.33
CA GLY A 95 -13.68 -32.72 8.48
C GLY A 95 -14.07 -31.26 8.24
N ALA A 96 -14.53 -30.88 7.06
CA ALA A 96 -15.07 -29.53 6.82
C ALA A 96 -16.41 -29.38 7.56
N LYS A 97 -16.38 -28.78 8.75
CA LYS A 97 -17.56 -28.26 9.44
C LYS A 97 -17.52 -26.74 9.38
N ILE A 98 -18.33 -26.21 8.47
CA ILE A 98 -18.74 -24.82 8.36
C ILE A 98 -19.35 -24.36 9.69
N LYS A 99 -18.86 -23.22 10.18
CA LYS A 99 -19.42 -22.22 11.11
C LYS A 99 -18.24 -21.29 11.42
N THR A 100 -18.15 -20.07 10.89
CA THR A 100 -18.90 -18.90 11.36
C THR A 100 -18.71 -17.76 10.36
N GLU A 101 -19.72 -17.45 9.55
CA GLU A 101 -19.67 -16.35 8.56
C GLU A 101 -20.59 -15.17 8.90
N GLY A 102 -21.35 -15.25 10.01
CA GLY A 102 -22.33 -14.23 10.37
C GLY A 102 -21.81 -13.02 11.17
N GLU A 103 -20.71 -13.17 11.92
CA GLU A 103 -20.30 -12.16 12.94
C GLU A 103 -19.10 -11.29 12.51
N ALA A 104 -18.29 -11.79 11.56
CA ALA A 104 -17.14 -11.08 11.03
C ALA A 104 -17.52 -9.97 10.03
N ALA A 105 -18.62 -10.14 9.29
CA ALA A 105 -19.05 -9.20 8.25
C ALA A 105 -19.63 -7.89 8.83
N ASP A 106 -20.38 -7.98 9.94
CA ASP A 106 -20.97 -6.81 10.61
C ASP A 106 -19.91 -6.01 11.38
N THR A 107 -18.96 -6.71 11.99
CA THR A 107 -17.81 -6.09 12.67
C THR A 107 -16.84 -5.43 11.68
N ALA A 108 -16.65 -6.00 10.48
CA ALA A 108 -15.82 -5.43 9.42
C ALA A 108 -16.41 -4.11 8.90
N LYS A 109 -17.71 -4.08 8.54
CA LYS A 109 -18.39 -2.85 8.08
C LYS A 109 -18.34 -1.72 9.12
N LYS A 110 -18.54 -2.04 10.39
CA LYS A 110 -18.53 -1.03 11.47
C LYS A 110 -17.13 -0.46 11.72
N LYS A 111 -16.10 -1.30 11.61
CA LYS A 111 -14.70 -0.84 11.66
C LYS A 111 -14.35 -0.04 10.42
N ASP A 112 -14.93 -0.38 9.27
CA ASP A 112 -14.66 0.32 8.04
C ASP A 112 -15.11 1.78 8.10
N ASP A 113 -16.33 2.01 8.58
CA ASP A 113 -16.84 3.36 8.80
C ASP A 113 -16.02 4.15 9.82
N LEU A 114 -15.41 3.48 10.81
CA LEU A 114 -14.57 4.12 11.83
C LEU A 114 -13.25 4.62 11.23
N PHE A 115 -12.54 3.77 10.49
CA PHE A 115 -11.26 4.12 9.88
C PHE A 115 -11.43 5.17 8.78
N MET A 116 -12.50 5.10 7.99
CA MET A 116 -12.80 6.17 7.02
C MET A 116 -13.07 7.51 7.70
N LYS A 117 -13.78 7.53 8.83
CA LYS A 117 -14.00 8.78 9.58
C LYS A 117 -12.70 9.34 10.15
N GLU A 118 -11.84 8.49 10.72
CA GLU A 118 -10.53 8.89 11.23
C GLU A 118 -9.67 9.48 10.09
N PHE A 119 -9.59 8.78 8.95
CA PHE A 119 -8.86 9.26 7.78
C PHE A 119 -9.37 10.62 7.28
N ASN A 120 -10.68 10.79 7.15
CA ASN A 120 -11.28 12.05 6.72
C ASN A 120 -10.99 13.20 7.69
N SER A 121 -10.85 12.91 8.98
CA SER A 121 -10.43 13.90 9.98
C SER A 121 -8.96 14.32 9.75
N LEU A 122 -8.08 13.35 9.49
CA LEU A 122 -6.68 13.61 9.18
C LEU A 122 -6.53 14.43 7.89
N GLU A 123 -7.30 14.11 6.85
CA GLU A 123 -7.28 14.86 5.58
C GLU A 123 -7.75 16.31 5.76
N LYS A 124 -8.81 16.54 6.55
CA LYS A 124 -9.27 17.89 6.90
C LYS A 124 -8.21 18.66 7.67
N LYS A 125 -7.54 18.01 8.62
CA LYS A 125 -6.43 18.59 9.37
C LYS A 125 -5.26 18.92 8.44
N PHE A 126 -4.97 18.05 7.48
CA PHE A 126 -3.92 18.24 6.48
C PHE A 126 -4.11 19.49 5.62
N LYS A 127 -5.34 19.86 5.27
CA LYS A 127 -5.61 21.12 4.54
C LYS A 127 -5.10 22.38 5.28
N ASN A 128 -4.91 22.28 6.59
CA ASN A 128 -4.43 23.36 7.44
C ASN A 128 -2.93 23.27 7.79
N ILE A 129 -2.14 22.38 7.16
CA ILE A 129 -0.72 22.21 7.52
C ILE A 129 0.10 23.50 7.42
N ARG A 130 -0.28 24.42 6.52
CA ARG A 130 0.46 25.67 6.30
C ARG A 130 0.39 26.60 7.50
N VAL A 131 -0.72 26.57 8.23
CA VAL A 131 -0.96 27.44 9.39
C VAL A 131 -0.60 26.80 10.73
N MET A 132 -0.35 25.48 10.74
CA MET A 132 0.10 24.78 11.95
C MET A 132 1.48 25.25 12.38
N THR A 133 1.78 25.22 13.67
CA THR A 133 3.12 25.43 14.23
C THR A 133 4.02 24.19 14.04
N THR A 134 5.33 24.33 14.20
CA THR A 134 6.27 23.19 14.08
C THR A 134 5.97 22.05 15.08
N PRO A 135 5.67 22.32 16.37
CA PRO A 135 5.24 21.27 17.31
C PRO A 135 3.94 20.56 16.87
N GLU A 136 2.97 21.31 16.33
CA GLU A 136 1.73 20.74 15.82
C GLU A 136 1.97 19.83 14.61
N LEU A 137 2.90 20.20 13.72
CA LEU A 137 3.31 19.35 12.60
C LEU A 137 3.93 18.03 13.08
N TYR A 138 4.78 18.04 14.11
CA TYR A 138 5.32 16.80 14.70
C TYR A 138 4.23 15.93 15.34
N ASN A 139 3.29 16.54 16.07
CA ASN A 139 2.16 15.79 16.64
C ASN A 139 1.26 15.22 15.54
N PHE A 140 1.03 15.97 14.48
CA PHE A 140 0.23 15.50 13.36
C PHE A 140 0.92 14.34 12.61
N ALA A 141 2.24 14.38 12.42
CA ALA A 141 2.98 13.25 11.88
C ALA A 141 2.85 11.97 12.75
N LYS A 142 2.78 12.12 14.08
CA LYS A 142 2.49 11.00 14.98
C LYS A 142 1.08 10.47 14.80
N GLU A 143 0.07 11.33 14.66
CA GLU A 143 -1.32 10.92 14.40
C GLU A 143 -1.45 10.12 13.09
N LEU A 144 -0.81 10.59 12.01
CA LEU A 144 -0.73 9.87 10.74
C LEU A 144 -0.13 8.46 10.90
N THR A 145 0.93 8.36 11.70
CA THR A 145 1.60 7.09 12.01
C THR A 145 0.67 6.17 12.81
N SER A 146 -0.02 6.69 13.82
CA SER A 146 -0.98 5.95 14.65
C SER A 146 -2.13 5.37 13.82
N PHE A 147 -2.69 6.15 12.89
CA PHE A 147 -3.74 5.66 11.99
C PHE A 147 -3.26 4.45 11.18
N ARG A 148 -2.08 4.56 10.54
CA ARG A 148 -1.49 3.46 9.77
C ARG A 148 -1.31 2.21 10.65
N ASP A 149 -0.74 2.39 11.84
CA ASP A 149 -0.46 1.28 12.75
C ASP A 149 -1.76 0.61 13.22
N ASN A 150 -2.82 1.40 13.46
CA ASN A 150 -4.14 0.87 13.80
C ASN A 150 -4.77 0.08 12.65
N VAL A 151 -4.69 0.57 11.41
CA VAL A 151 -5.16 -0.15 10.21
C VAL A 151 -4.42 -1.48 10.05
N GLN A 152 -3.10 -1.47 10.19
CA GLN A 152 -2.27 -2.67 10.10
C GLN A 152 -2.58 -3.67 11.21
N LYS A 153 -2.70 -3.20 12.46
CA LYS A 153 -3.04 -4.04 13.62
C LYS A 153 -4.40 -4.72 13.46
N ASN A 154 -5.35 -4.07 12.78
CA ASN A 154 -6.66 -4.63 12.48
C ASN A 154 -6.68 -5.50 11.21
N ARG A 155 -5.53 -5.73 10.55
CA ARG A 155 -5.41 -6.48 9.29
C ARG A 155 -6.21 -5.89 8.12
N LEU A 156 -6.49 -4.59 8.18
CA LEU A 156 -7.28 -3.89 7.16
C LEU A 156 -6.40 -3.19 6.11
N SER A 157 -5.08 -3.46 6.08
CA SER A 157 -4.15 -2.83 5.13
C SER A 157 -4.57 -3.00 3.67
N HIS A 158 -5.19 -4.14 3.33
CA HIS A 158 -5.68 -4.43 1.98
C HIS A 158 -6.96 -3.67 1.61
N VAL A 159 -7.75 -3.25 2.61
CA VAL A 159 -8.97 -2.44 2.42
C VAL A 159 -8.62 -0.96 2.30
N TYR A 160 -7.64 -0.49 3.09
CA TYR A 160 -7.26 0.92 3.20
C TYR A 160 -5.99 1.28 2.42
N VAL A 161 -5.69 0.56 1.34
CA VAL A 161 -4.45 0.73 0.56
C VAL A 161 -4.28 2.20 0.11
N ASN A 162 -5.34 2.80 -0.44
CA ASN A 162 -5.31 4.18 -0.94
C ASN A 162 -5.11 5.20 0.18
N GLN A 163 -5.75 4.98 1.32
CA GLN A 163 -5.66 5.83 2.51
C GLN A 163 -4.24 5.74 3.08
N ILE A 164 -3.67 4.53 3.17
CA ILE A 164 -2.28 4.33 3.59
C ILE A 164 -1.33 5.08 2.64
N TYR A 165 -1.54 5.02 1.33
CA TYR A 165 -0.74 5.81 0.37
C TYR A 165 -0.86 7.31 0.60
N ALA A 166 -2.08 7.82 0.81
CA ALA A 166 -2.31 9.22 1.10
C ALA A 166 -1.62 9.65 2.40
N ILE A 167 -1.65 8.82 3.44
CA ILE A 167 -0.96 9.06 4.71
C ILE A 167 0.56 9.22 4.51
N TYR A 168 1.18 8.39 3.67
CA TYR A 168 2.60 8.55 3.35
C TYR A 168 2.88 9.87 2.61
N SER A 169 2.07 10.22 1.62
CA SER A 169 2.19 11.50 0.90
C SER A 169 2.04 12.70 1.85
N MET A 170 1.07 12.66 2.75
CA MET A 170 0.87 13.69 3.77
C MET A 170 2.09 13.78 4.71
N GLY A 171 2.68 12.65 5.09
CA GLY A 171 3.89 12.59 5.91
C GLY A 171 5.09 13.29 5.24
N ASP A 172 5.32 13.04 3.95
CA ASP A 172 6.40 13.67 3.18
C ASP A 172 6.21 15.20 3.08
N GLU A 173 4.97 15.67 2.90
CA GLU A 173 4.64 17.08 2.88
C GLU A 173 4.83 17.75 4.25
N ILE A 174 4.46 17.08 5.35
CA ILE A 174 4.72 17.56 6.71
C ILE A 174 6.22 17.66 6.97
N GLU A 175 7.00 16.63 6.61
CA GLU A 175 8.46 16.66 6.76
C GLU A 175 9.06 17.82 5.95
N SER A 176 8.56 18.04 4.74
CA SER A 176 8.96 19.17 3.91
C SER A 176 8.60 20.53 4.54
N ALA A 177 7.42 20.65 5.14
CA ALA A 177 6.98 21.86 5.82
C ALA A 177 7.82 22.16 7.07
N ILE A 178 8.18 21.14 7.85
CA ILE A 178 9.09 21.27 9.00
C ILE A 178 10.46 21.76 8.54
N LYS A 179 11.03 21.15 7.49
CA LYS A 179 12.35 21.52 6.95
C LYS A 179 12.44 22.95 6.41
N ARG A 180 11.33 23.53 5.94
CA ARG A 180 11.30 24.92 5.46
C ARG A 180 11.31 25.95 6.60
N ARG A 181 11.03 25.51 7.84
CA ARG A 181 10.89 26.39 9.01
C ARG A 181 12.08 26.34 9.96
N ASN A 182 12.90 25.30 9.83
CA ASN A 182 14.20 25.17 10.49
C ASN A 182 15.30 25.69 9.56
#